data_AF-A0A7W0U6A3-F1
#
_entry.id   AF-A0A7W0U6A3-F1
#
_cell.length_a   1.000
_cell.length_b   1.000
_cell.length_c   1.000
_cell.angle_alpha   90.00
_cell.angle_beta   90.00
_cell.angle_gamma   90.00
#
_symmetry.space_group_name_H-M   'P 1'
#
loop_
_entity.id
_entity.type
_entity.pdbx_description
1 polymer ?
#
loop_
_entity_poly.entity_id
_entity_poly.type
_entity_poly.pdbx_seq_one_letter_code
_entity_poly.pdbx_strand_id
1 'polypeptide(L)'
;MRPGGSSAEPKPLNLELTESGDGASYSGAPREVPAGLARISLKNGGKAPHEAQLVRVDGEHSPQEVVQVIGGTEQGGPIPEWLHAAGGVSIAPPGQTATAVQPLEEGTYHILDLQGQDPSKGAQATFEVTGGEAGAEPPDAPATVTASEYEFQTSGLKSGQNGSASRTPVRRLTT
;
A
#
# COMPACT_ATOMS: atom_id res chain seq x y z
N MET A 1 -9.76 -22.90 25.43
CA MET A 1 -10.55 -21.72 25.00
C MET A 1 -9.57 -20.60 24.73
N ARG A 2 -9.24 -20.31 23.47
CA ARG A 2 -8.43 -19.13 23.13
C ARG A 2 -9.39 -17.93 23.06
N PRO A 3 -9.11 -16.81 23.72
CA PRO A 3 -9.95 -15.61 23.60
C PRO A 3 -9.90 -15.15 22.14
N GLY A 4 -11.07 -14.95 21.53
CA GLY A 4 -11.19 -14.49 20.15
C GLY A 4 -10.69 -13.06 20.05
N GLY A 5 -9.55 -12.86 19.38
CA GLY A 5 -9.11 -11.55 18.94
C GLY A 5 -10.15 -10.99 17.98
N SER A 6 -10.72 -9.83 18.31
CA SER A 6 -11.57 -9.10 17.39
C SER A 6 -10.70 -8.64 16.23
N SER A 7 -10.89 -9.21 15.04
CA SER A 7 -10.24 -8.72 13.83
C SER A 7 -10.69 -7.28 13.59
N ALA A 8 -9.77 -6.33 13.79
CA ALA A 8 -10.03 -4.93 13.53
C ALA A 8 -10.15 -4.72 12.02
N GLU A 9 -11.21 -4.02 11.60
CA GLU A 9 -11.38 -3.68 10.19
C GLU A 9 -10.23 -2.75 9.74
N PRO A 10 -9.56 -3.02 8.61
CA PRO A 10 -8.44 -2.21 8.18
C PRO A 10 -8.84 -0.74 8.00
N LYS A 11 -8.04 0.18 8.55
CA LYS A 11 -8.30 1.62 8.44
C LYS A 11 -8.12 2.06 6.98
N PRO A 12 -9.08 2.79 6.38
CA PRO A 12 -8.98 3.20 4.99
C PRO A 12 -7.98 4.36 4.81
N LEU A 13 -7.11 4.24 3.81
CA LEU A 13 -6.25 5.31 3.29
C LEU A 13 -6.53 5.44 1.80
N ASN A 14 -7.27 6.48 1.42
CA ASN A 14 -7.75 6.66 0.05
C ASN A 14 -6.94 7.74 -0.65
N LEU A 15 -6.21 7.35 -1.69
CA LEU A 15 -5.42 8.22 -2.54
C LEU A 15 -6.14 8.43 -3.87
N GLU A 16 -6.17 9.67 -4.34
CA GLU A 16 -6.47 9.98 -5.73
C GLU A 16 -5.23 10.56 -6.38
N LEU A 17 -4.89 10.07 -7.56
CA LEU A 17 -3.82 10.62 -8.37
C LEU A 17 -4.39 11.35 -9.58
N THR A 18 -3.85 12.53 -9.85
CA THR A 18 -4.16 13.34 -11.03
C THR A 18 -2.89 13.72 -11.76
N GLU A 19 -2.92 13.69 -13.08
CA GLU A 19 -1.85 14.23 -13.94
C GLU A 19 -2.14 15.68 -14.32
N SER A 20 -1.09 16.49 -14.47
CA SER A 20 -1.16 17.85 -14.99
C SER A 20 0.15 18.21 -15.67
N GLY A 21 0.09 18.52 -16.97
CA GLY A 21 1.31 18.75 -17.76
C GLY A 21 2.14 17.47 -17.87
N ASP A 22 3.41 17.54 -17.48
CA ASP A 22 4.37 16.44 -17.45
C ASP A 22 4.54 15.81 -16.05
N GLY A 23 3.71 16.20 -15.07
CA GLY A 23 3.78 15.70 -13.69
C GLY A 23 2.47 15.07 -13.20
N ALA A 24 2.55 14.43 -12.03
CA ALA A 24 1.42 13.85 -11.31
C ALA A 24 1.38 14.36 -9.85
N SER A 25 0.23 14.22 -9.20
CA SER A 25 0.05 14.62 -7.80
C SER A 25 -0.91 13.68 -7.10
N TYR A 26 -0.60 13.34 -5.85
CA TYR A 26 -1.52 12.66 -4.96
C TYR A 26 -2.38 13.66 -4.20
N SER A 27 -3.61 13.25 -3.91
CA SER A 27 -4.51 13.90 -2.97
C SER A 27 -5.19 12.84 -2.08
N GLY A 28 -5.73 13.27 -0.94
CA GLY A 28 -6.39 12.36 0.02
C GLY A 28 -5.44 11.67 1.02
N ALA A 29 -4.12 11.78 0.85
CA ALA A 29 -3.16 11.35 1.86
C ALA A 29 -3.37 12.16 3.17
N PRO A 30 -3.69 11.51 4.29
CA PRO A 30 -3.80 12.19 5.58
C PRO A 30 -2.41 12.60 6.09
N ARG A 31 -2.35 13.53 7.05
CA ARG A 31 -1.08 13.85 7.73
C ARG A 31 -0.65 12.76 8.70
N GLU A 32 -1.61 12.14 9.36
CA GLU A 32 -1.38 11.12 10.38
C GLU A 32 -2.31 9.92 10.15
N VAL A 33 -1.78 8.72 10.37
CA VAL A 33 -2.49 7.44 10.29
C VAL A 33 -2.16 6.66 11.55
N PRO A 34 -3.13 6.12 12.30
CA PRO A 34 -2.74 5.34 13.47
C PRO A 34 -2.26 3.95 13.05
N ALA A 35 -1.25 3.40 13.70
CA ALA A 35 -0.64 2.11 13.33
C ALA A 35 -1.62 0.93 13.30
N GLY A 36 -1.16 -0.17 12.70
CA GLY A 36 -1.93 -1.39 12.47
C GLY A 36 -2.34 -1.55 11.01
N LEU A 37 -3.35 -2.40 10.78
CA LEU A 37 -3.74 -2.82 9.45
C LEU A 37 -4.45 -1.67 8.71
N ALA A 38 -3.90 -1.27 7.57
CA ALA A 38 -4.46 -0.25 6.70
C ALA A 38 -4.90 -0.85 5.36
N ARG A 39 -6.02 -0.39 4.83
CA ARG A 39 -6.46 -0.62 3.45
C ARG A 39 -6.14 0.62 2.64
N ILE A 40 -5.12 0.54 1.81
CA ILE A 40 -4.66 1.62 0.95
C ILE A 40 -5.30 1.45 -0.42
N SER A 41 -5.98 2.48 -0.92
CA SER A 41 -6.59 2.46 -2.26
C SER A 41 -6.05 3.61 -3.08
N LEU A 42 -5.63 3.33 -4.31
CA LEU A 42 -5.21 4.32 -5.29
C LEU A 42 -6.21 4.37 -6.43
N LYS A 43 -6.89 5.50 -6.58
CA LYS A 43 -7.71 5.79 -7.77
C LYS A 43 -6.88 6.63 -8.75
N ASN A 44 -6.63 6.05 -9.91
CA ASN A 44 -5.86 6.71 -10.97
C ASN A 44 -6.77 7.56 -11.85
N GLY A 45 -6.71 8.89 -11.68
CA GLY A 45 -7.37 9.88 -12.52
C GLY A 45 -6.50 10.39 -13.69
N GLY A 46 -5.29 9.85 -13.85
CA GLY A 46 -4.37 10.14 -14.95
C GLY A 46 -4.63 9.31 -16.21
N LYS A 47 -3.79 9.54 -17.22
CA LYS A 47 -3.80 8.86 -18.52
C LYS A 47 -2.73 7.77 -18.63
N ALA A 48 -1.68 7.80 -17.81
CA ALA A 48 -0.71 6.73 -17.69
C ALA A 48 -1.06 5.75 -16.55
N PRO A 49 -0.49 4.53 -16.52
CA PRO A 49 -0.52 3.67 -15.35
C PRO A 49 0.31 4.27 -14.21
N HIS A 50 -0.23 4.26 -12.99
CA HIS A 50 0.42 4.82 -11.80
C HIS A 50 0.36 3.85 -10.63
N GLU A 51 1.26 3.97 -9.69
CA GLU A 51 1.27 3.17 -8.47
C GLU A 51 1.35 4.06 -7.22
N ALA A 52 1.47 3.46 -6.04
CA ALA A 52 1.75 4.18 -4.80
C ALA A 52 2.61 3.32 -3.87
N GLN A 53 3.93 3.40 -4.06
CA GLN A 53 4.91 2.70 -3.23
C GLN A 53 5.10 3.44 -1.91
N LEU A 54 5.12 2.69 -0.81
CA LEU A 54 5.34 3.20 0.53
C LEU A 54 6.78 2.91 0.97
N VAL A 55 7.46 3.96 1.42
CA VAL A 55 8.80 3.87 2.02
C VAL A 55 8.72 4.45 3.42
N ARG A 56 9.10 3.66 4.44
CA ARG A 56 9.27 4.15 5.80
C ARG A 56 10.70 4.65 5.95
N VAL A 57 10.88 5.81 6.57
CA VAL A 57 12.19 6.39 6.85
C VAL A 57 12.38 6.60 8.35
N ASP A 58 13.60 6.38 8.82
CA ASP A 58 14.02 6.79 10.15
C ASP A 58 14.60 8.20 10.08
N GLY A 59 14.23 9.09 11.01
CA GLY A 59 14.70 10.48 11.01
C GLY A 59 14.00 11.37 9.98
N GLU A 60 14.66 12.48 9.63
CA GLU A 60 14.09 13.51 8.73
C GLU A 60 14.70 13.40 7.33
N HIS A 61 14.16 12.50 6.51
CA HIS A 61 14.51 12.38 5.09
C HIS A 61 13.36 12.89 4.22
N SER A 62 13.72 13.54 3.10
CA SER A 62 12.72 14.09 2.18
C SER A 62 12.28 13.07 1.12
N PRO A 63 11.07 13.16 0.56
CA PRO A 63 10.65 12.31 -0.56
C PRO A 63 11.63 12.34 -1.75
N GLN A 64 12.20 13.51 -2.05
CA GLN A 64 13.14 13.65 -3.17
C GLN A 64 14.47 12.96 -2.89
N GLU A 65 14.96 13.02 -1.65
CA GLU A 65 16.14 12.26 -1.23
C GLU A 65 15.90 10.76 -1.35
N VAL A 66 14.72 10.28 -0.93
CA VAL A 66 14.35 8.86 -1.07
C VAL A 66 14.36 8.43 -2.53
N VAL A 67 13.77 9.21 -3.44
CA VAL A 67 13.78 8.91 -4.88
C VAL A 67 15.22 8.85 -5.43
N GLN A 68 16.10 9.76 -5.01
CA GLN A 68 17.51 9.75 -5.42
C GLN A 68 18.25 8.50 -4.93
N VAL A 69 18.02 8.11 -3.67
CA VAL A 69 18.61 6.88 -3.11
C VAL A 69 18.11 5.66 -3.85
N ILE A 70 16.81 5.54 -4.11
CA ILE A 70 16.24 4.42 -4.86
C ILE A 70 16.89 4.32 -6.24
N GLY A 71 16.97 5.41 -7.00
CA GLY A 71 17.63 5.42 -8.31
C GLY A 71 19.11 5.03 -8.25
N GLY A 72 19.82 5.40 -7.18
CA GLY A 72 21.19 4.95 -6.93
C GLY A 72 21.30 3.45 -6.62
N THR A 73 20.34 2.91 -5.85
CA THR A 73 20.31 1.47 -5.51
C THR A 73 19.97 0.59 -6.71
N GLU A 74 19.11 1.05 -7.62
CA GLU A 74 18.82 0.35 -8.89
C GLU A 74 20.06 0.25 -9.78
N GLN A 75 21.02 1.15 -9.62
CA GLN A 75 22.32 1.14 -10.29
C GLN A 75 23.39 0.33 -9.53
N GLY A 76 23.00 -0.40 -8.47
CA GLY A 76 23.89 -1.22 -7.66
C GLY A 76 24.49 -0.52 -6.44
N GLY A 77 24.01 0.67 -6.09
CA GLY A 77 24.36 1.36 -4.84
C GLY A 77 23.81 0.65 -3.59
N PRO A 78 24.41 0.87 -2.41
CA PRO A 78 23.93 0.29 -1.16
C PRO A 78 22.61 0.94 -0.73
N ILE A 79 21.71 0.15 -0.14
CA ILE A 79 20.50 0.65 0.53
C ILE A 79 20.91 1.16 1.92
N PRO A 80 20.66 2.44 2.26
CA PRO A 80 20.94 2.97 3.59
C PRO A 80 20.06 2.32 4.67
N GLU A 81 20.59 2.18 5.89
CA GLU A 81 19.86 1.55 7.02
C GLU A 81 18.61 2.33 7.46
N TRP A 82 18.54 3.62 7.18
CA TRP A 82 17.39 4.48 7.52
C TRP A 82 16.21 4.32 6.55
N LEU A 83 16.38 3.61 5.42
CA LEU A 83 15.37 3.46 4.38
C LEU A 83 14.77 2.05 4.41
N HIS A 84 13.45 1.98 4.59
CA HIS A 84 12.72 0.72 4.73
C HIS A 84 11.65 0.62 3.64
N ALA A 85 11.79 -0.37 2.75
CA ALA A 85 10.73 -0.70 1.80
C ALA A 85 9.50 -1.20 2.56
N ALA A 86 8.36 -0.52 2.39
CA ALA A 86 7.16 -0.78 3.19
C ALA A 86 5.95 -1.20 2.35
N GLY A 87 6.17 -1.70 1.14
CA GLY A 87 5.11 -2.17 0.24
C GLY A 87 4.37 -1.03 -0.46
N GLY A 88 3.04 -1.12 -0.51
CA GLY A 88 2.19 -0.12 -1.16
C GLY A 88 1.19 -0.71 -2.14
N VAL A 89 0.62 0.15 -2.98
CA VAL A 89 -0.38 -0.22 -3.97
C VAL A 89 0.28 -0.41 -5.33
N SER A 90 0.10 -1.58 -5.93
CA SER A 90 0.59 -1.89 -7.27
C SER A 90 -0.06 -1.00 -8.34
N ILE A 91 0.46 -1.09 -9.56
CA ILE A 91 -0.01 -0.34 -10.73
C ILE A 91 -1.55 -0.38 -10.88
N ALA A 92 -2.16 0.81 -10.93
CA ALA A 92 -3.53 1.08 -11.31
C ALA A 92 -3.56 1.62 -12.76
N PRO A 93 -4.25 0.95 -13.70
CA PRO A 93 -4.48 1.49 -15.04
C PRO A 93 -5.29 2.80 -15.03
N PRO A 94 -5.28 3.57 -16.14
CA PRO A 94 -6.07 4.80 -16.26
C PRO A 94 -7.55 4.60 -15.92
N GLY A 95 -8.09 5.44 -15.04
CA GLY A 95 -9.48 5.40 -14.58
C GLY A 95 -9.81 4.25 -13.63
N GLN A 96 -8.84 3.40 -13.28
CA GLN A 96 -9.05 2.25 -12.41
C GLN A 96 -8.60 2.53 -10.96
N THR A 97 -9.00 1.64 -10.07
CA THR A 97 -8.56 1.63 -8.67
C THR A 97 -7.80 0.34 -8.37
N ALA A 98 -6.65 0.47 -7.73
CA ALA A 98 -5.91 -0.63 -7.12
C ALA A 98 -5.94 -0.52 -5.60
N THR A 99 -5.80 -1.65 -4.90
CA THR A 99 -5.89 -1.68 -3.44
C THR A 99 -4.87 -2.65 -2.86
N ALA A 100 -4.26 -2.25 -1.75
CA ALA A 100 -3.44 -3.10 -0.90
C ALA A 100 -3.96 -3.07 0.54
N VAL A 101 -3.76 -4.17 1.27
CA VAL A 101 -3.97 -4.23 2.71
C VAL A 101 -2.66 -4.64 3.34
N GLN A 102 -2.13 -3.81 4.22
CA GLN A 102 -0.83 -4.06 4.86
C GLN A 102 -0.78 -3.50 6.28
N PRO A 103 0.03 -4.10 7.16
CA PRO A 103 0.33 -3.48 8.45
C PRO A 103 1.17 -2.21 8.23
N LEU A 104 0.89 -1.18 9.01
CA LEU A 104 1.71 0.02 9.13
C LEU A 104 2.25 0.08 10.56
N GLU A 105 3.57 0.22 10.66
CA GLU A 105 4.29 0.42 11.91
C GLU A 105 4.49 1.92 12.14
N GLU A 106 4.78 2.30 13.39
CA GLU A 106 5.07 3.70 13.73
C GLU A 106 6.26 4.24 12.92
N GLY A 107 6.14 5.47 12.42
CA GLY A 107 7.22 6.15 11.70
C GLY A 107 6.74 7.07 10.58
N THR A 108 7.70 7.68 9.89
CA THR A 108 7.45 8.58 8.75
C THR A 108 7.39 7.78 7.46
N TYR A 109 6.34 7.99 6.67
CA TYR A 109 6.15 7.30 5.40
C TYR A 109 6.08 8.30 4.24
N HIS A 110 6.79 7.99 3.17
CA HIS A 110 6.62 8.63 1.87
C HIS A 110 5.83 7.72 0.94
N ILE A 111 4.92 8.33 0.18
CA ILE A 111 4.18 7.69 -0.91
C ILE A 111 4.78 8.19 -2.20
N LEU A 112 5.29 7.27 -3.02
CA LEU A 112 6.01 7.58 -4.24
C LEU A 112 5.36 6.88 -5.42
N ASP A 113 5.10 7.64 -6.47
CA ASP A 113 4.87 7.10 -7.81
C ASP A 113 6.21 7.05 -8.53
N LEU A 114 6.79 5.87 -8.67
CA LEU A 114 8.07 5.69 -9.36
C LEU A 114 7.89 5.34 -10.84
N GLN A 115 6.64 5.35 -11.31
CA GLN A 115 6.31 5.07 -12.70
C GLN A 115 6.72 6.23 -13.61
N GLY A 116 7.26 5.88 -14.78
CA GLY A 116 7.68 6.84 -15.79
C GLY A 116 9.19 6.81 -16.04
N GLN A 117 9.64 7.65 -16.98
CA GLN A 117 11.07 7.73 -17.33
C GLN A 117 11.89 8.53 -16.31
N ASP A 118 11.24 9.44 -15.58
CA ASP A 118 11.85 10.29 -14.57
C ASP A 118 11.03 10.20 -13.26
N PRO A 119 11.38 9.26 -12.36
CA PRO A 119 10.70 9.08 -11.08
C PRO A 119 10.68 10.34 -10.20
N SER A 120 11.58 11.31 -10.43
CA SER A 120 11.58 12.56 -9.68
C SER A 120 10.37 13.46 -9.97
N LYS A 121 9.69 13.22 -11.10
CA LYS A 121 8.45 13.91 -11.51
C LYS A 121 7.18 13.18 -11.11
N GLY A 122 7.32 11.97 -10.56
CA GLY A 122 6.20 11.20 -10.04
C GLY A 122 5.50 11.92 -8.90
N ALA A 123 4.24 11.56 -8.68
CA ALA A 123 3.49 12.05 -7.53
C ALA A 123 4.17 11.64 -6.22
N GLN A 124 4.20 12.55 -5.25
CA GLN A 124 4.80 12.31 -3.94
C GLN A 124 3.85 12.81 -2.84
N ALA A 125 3.76 12.08 -1.74
CA ALA A 125 3.06 12.50 -0.52
C ALA A 125 3.79 11.98 0.72
N THR A 126 3.44 12.50 1.90
CA THR A 126 4.04 12.08 3.18
C THR A 126 2.98 12.06 4.26
N PHE A 127 3.06 11.06 5.12
CA PHE A 127 2.23 10.93 6.30
C PHE A 127 3.02 10.28 7.43
N GLU A 128 2.59 10.53 8.66
CA GLU A 128 3.15 9.89 9.86
C GLU A 128 2.23 8.77 10.32
N VAL A 129 2.82 7.66 10.74
CA VAL A 129 2.10 6.60 11.44
C VAL A 129 2.30 6.75 12.94
N THR A 130 1.21 6.86 13.70
CA THR A 130 1.24 7.14 15.14
C THR A 130 0.58 6.05 15.99
N GLY A 131 1.07 5.87 17.22
CA GLY A 131 0.57 4.88 18.17
C GLY A 131 1.20 3.50 17.96
N GLY A 132 1.88 2.98 18.99
CA GLY A 132 2.78 1.83 18.89
C GLY A 132 2.19 0.46 18.54
N GLU A 133 3.09 -0.38 18.03
CA GLU A 133 3.03 -1.75 17.47
C GLU A 133 1.83 -2.08 16.55
N ALA A 134 2.16 -2.54 15.32
CA ALA A 134 1.21 -3.03 14.34
C ALA A 134 0.50 -4.31 14.82
N GLY A 135 -0.42 -4.18 15.77
CA GLY A 135 -1.09 -5.28 16.46
C GLY A 135 -2.42 -5.71 15.85
N ALA A 136 -2.69 -5.38 14.58
CA ALA A 136 -3.91 -5.84 13.91
C ALA A 136 -3.59 -7.10 13.11
N GLU A 137 -3.88 -8.27 13.69
CA GLU A 137 -3.88 -9.52 12.96
C GLU A 137 -4.77 -9.38 11.72
N PRO A 138 -4.31 -9.87 10.54
CA PRO A 138 -5.13 -9.87 9.35
C PRO A 138 -6.44 -10.62 9.63
N PRO A 139 -7.56 -10.23 8.99
CA PRO A 139 -8.82 -10.93 9.17
C PRO A 139 -8.67 -12.41 8.85
N ASP A 140 -9.39 -13.24 9.61
CA ASP A 140 -9.46 -14.68 9.37
C ASP A 140 -9.82 -14.92 7.90
N ALA A 141 -8.84 -15.41 7.13
CA ALA A 141 -9.04 -15.75 5.74
C ALA A 141 -9.75 -17.12 5.69
N PRO A 142 -10.85 -17.26 4.93
CA PRO A 142 -11.55 -18.54 4.81
C PRO A 142 -10.73 -19.59 4.04
N ALA A 143 -9.61 -19.18 3.44
CA ALA A 143 -8.67 -20.02 2.72
C ALA A 143 -7.23 -19.53 2.95
N THR A 144 -6.28 -20.45 2.97
CA THR A 144 -4.84 -20.16 3.10
C THR A 144 -4.10 -20.75 1.91
N VAL A 145 -3.16 -19.99 1.35
CA VAL A 145 -2.14 -20.48 0.42
C VAL A 145 -0.80 -20.30 1.10
N THR A 146 -0.09 -21.39 1.37
CA THR A 146 1.28 -21.37 1.86
C THR A 146 2.20 -21.69 0.70
N ALA A 147 3.13 -20.79 0.40
CA ALA A 147 4.18 -21.03 -0.57
C ALA A 147 5.47 -21.43 0.17
N SER A 148 6.07 -22.52 -0.26
CA SER A 148 7.42 -22.95 0.11
C SER A 148 8.21 -23.21 -1.17
N GLU A 149 9.53 -23.38 -1.09
CA GLU A 149 10.33 -23.57 -2.30
C GLU A 149 9.76 -24.70 -3.18
N TYR A 150 9.27 -24.30 -4.36
CA TYR A 150 8.62 -25.14 -5.38
C TYR A 150 7.28 -25.80 -5.01
N GLU A 151 6.61 -25.38 -3.94
CA GLU A 151 5.32 -25.97 -3.52
C GLU A 151 4.31 -24.89 -3.09
N PHE A 152 3.04 -25.10 -3.45
CA PHE A 152 1.91 -24.34 -2.92
C PHE A 152 0.95 -25.28 -2.18
N GLN A 153 0.82 -25.09 -0.89
CA GLN A 153 -0.14 -25.80 -0.05
C GLN A 153 -1.38 -24.93 0.12
N THR A 154 -2.54 -25.47 -0.22
CA THR A 154 -3.79 -24.71 -0.15
C THR A 154 -4.77 -25.39 0.79
N SER A 155 -5.43 -24.60 1.63
CA SER A 155 -6.57 -25.06 2.43
C SER A 155 -7.74 -24.10 2.26
N GLY A 156 -8.97 -24.62 2.28
CA GLY A 156 -10.19 -23.80 2.20
C GLY A 156 -10.51 -23.18 0.83
N LEU A 157 -9.71 -23.44 -0.22
CA LEU A 157 -10.05 -23.03 -1.59
C LEU A 157 -11.29 -23.78 -2.10
N LYS A 158 -12.17 -23.07 -2.80
CA LYS A 158 -13.30 -23.69 -3.51
C LYS A 158 -12.84 -24.15 -4.89
N SER A 159 -13.47 -25.21 -5.42
CA SER A 159 -13.26 -25.58 -6.83
C SER A 159 -13.73 -24.44 -7.75
N GLY A 160 -12.95 -24.14 -8.79
CA GLY A 160 -13.18 -23.02 -9.70
C GLY A 160 -12.33 -21.78 -9.40
N GLN A 161 -12.75 -20.61 -9.90
CA GLN A 161 -12.03 -19.35 -9.67
C GLN A 161 -12.23 -18.87 -8.22
N ASN A 162 -11.12 -18.63 -7.52
CA ASN A 162 -11.11 -17.96 -6.21
C ASN A 162 -10.54 -16.55 -6.42
N GLY A 163 -11.31 -15.52 -6.06
CA GLY A 163 -10.86 -14.13 -6.07
C GLY A 163 -10.51 -13.65 -4.66
N SER A 164 -9.46 -12.83 -4.52
CA SER A 164 -9.22 -12.05 -3.31
C SER A 164 -10.24 -10.91 -3.26
N ALA A 165 -11.22 -10.99 -2.36
CA ALA A 165 -12.24 -9.96 -2.24
C ALA A 165 -11.92 -9.00 -1.09
N SER A 166 -11.65 -7.73 -1.40
CA SER A 166 -11.92 -6.61 -0.50
C SER A 166 -13.44 -6.47 -0.41
N ARG A 167 -14.02 -6.81 0.75
CA ARG A 167 -15.47 -6.79 0.98
C ARG A 167 -16.07 -5.41 0.68
N THR A 168 -16.81 -5.29 -0.42
CA THR A 168 -17.78 -4.21 -0.64
C THR A 168 -19.10 -4.56 0.08
N PRO A 169 -19.74 -3.65 0.83
CA PRO A 169 -21.04 -3.92 1.42
C PRO A 169 -22.11 -3.91 0.33
N VAL A 170 -22.77 -5.06 0.13
CA VAL A 170 -23.99 -5.14 -0.68
C VAL A 170 -25.12 -4.52 0.14
N ARG A 171 -25.55 -3.31 -0.21
CA ARG A 171 -26.86 -2.79 0.23
C ARG A 171 -27.94 -3.67 -0.38
N ARG A 172 -28.64 -4.45 0.45
CA ARG A 172 -29.93 -5.02 0.07
C ARG A 172 -30.93 -3.86 -0.08
N LEU A 173 -31.45 -3.67 -1.28
CA LEU A 173 -32.75 -3.03 -1.45
C LEU A 173 -33.82 -4.12 -1.30
N THR A 174 -34.53 -4.08 -0.17
CA THR A 174 -35.94 -4.48 -0.10
C THR A 174 -36.72 -3.17 -0.23
N THR A 175 -37.70 -3.06 -1.13
CA THR A 175 -39.02 -3.69 -1.06
C THR A 175 -39.61 -3.76 -2.47
#